data_AF-A0A932WPU3-F1
#
_entry.id   AF-A0A932WPU3-F1
#
_cell.length_a   1.000
_cell.length_b   1.000
_cell.length_c   1.000
_cell.angle_alpha   90.00
_cell.angle_beta   90.00
_cell.angle_gamma   90.00
#
_symmetry.space_group_name_H-M   'P 1'
#
loop_
_entity.id
_entity.type
_entity.pdbx_description
1 polymer ?
#
loop_
_entity_poly.entity_id
_entity_poly.type
_entity_poly.pdbx_seq_one_letter_code
_entity_poly.pdbx_strand_id
1 'polypeptide(L)'
;MGTNINALAKFLGDACYGFLAVNFLFGVYCVIMIWRRVAQLRFRSPEAESEFNGNLQTLLTARDYDTAVQLCDFDYRALPRLCLLILSHRSYPYDKLRQFVAEAMQRDILADLEFRLSWIATVIKNGPLLGLFGTVLGMMASFGRIGTGEKVQPSVIAEDISIALICTAMGLATAIPLGYILANLTIRVRKLQESLGSGLSLVLENFRPGASR
;
A
#
# COMPACT_ATOMS: atom_id res chain seq x y z
N MET A 1 14.34 37.25 -25.73
CA MET A 1 13.34 36.28 -25.22
C MET A 1 13.88 34.86 -25.05
N GLY A 2 14.81 34.37 -25.87
CA GLY A 2 15.35 32.99 -25.78
C GLY A 2 16.21 32.65 -24.55
N THR A 3 16.84 33.63 -23.89
CA THR A 3 17.67 33.40 -22.68
C THR A 3 16.85 32.95 -21.47
N ASN A 4 15.63 33.47 -21.30
CA ASN A 4 14.74 33.07 -20.21
C ASN A 4 14.20 31.63 -20.37
N ILE A 5 13.96 31.19 -21.62
CA ILE A 5 13.47 29.83 -21.90
C ILE A 5 14.53 28.77 -21.60
N ASN A 6 15.80 29.02 -21.96
CA ASN A 6 16.88 28.09 -21.67
C ASN A 6 17.21 28.00 -20.17
N ALA A 7 17.17 29.12 -19.45
CA ALA A 7 17.35 29.13 -18.00
C ALA A 7 16.19 28.38 -17.29
N LEU A 8 14.96 28.61 -17.73
CA LEU A 8 13.77 27.92 -17.22
C LEU A 8 13.84 26.40 -17.49
N ALA A 9 14.22 26.00 -18.71
CA ALA A 9 14.32 24.58 -19.07
C ALA A 9 15.40 23.86 -18.27
N LYS A 10 16.55 24.51 -18.01
CA LYS A 10 17.62 23.94 -17.16
C LYS A 10 17.17 23.80 -15.71
N PHE A 11 16.57 24.84 -15.14
CA PHE A 11 16.03 24.81 -13.78
C PHE A 11 14.95 23.73 -13.61
N LEU A 12 14.03 23.62 -14.58
CA LEU A 12 12.98 22.60 -14.58
C LEU A 12 13.55 21.19 -14.76
N GLY A 13 14.63 21.03 -15.53
CA GLY A 13 15.36 19.76 -15.67
C GLY A 13 15.99 19.31 -14.35
N ASP A 14 16.72 20.19 -13.67
CA ASP A 14 17.30 19.92 -12.35
C ASP A 14 16.23 19.61 -11.31
N ALA A 15 15.12 20.36 -11.34
CA ALA A 15 13.96 20.10 -10.50
C ALA A 15 13.33 18.72 -10.78
N CYS A 16 13.30 18.28 -12.05
CA CYS A 16 12.74 16.99 -12.44
C CYS A 16 13.49 15.81 -11.77
N TYR A 17 14.82 15.86 -11.71
CA TYR A 17 15.62 14.88 -10.97
C TYR A 17 15.29 14.88 -9.47
N GLY A 18 15.15 16.06 -8.88
CA GLY A 18 14.70 16.21 -7.49
C GLY A 18 13.33 15.58 -7.25
N PHE A 19 12.36 15.86 -8.11
CA PHE A 19 11.02 15.27 -8.03
C PHE A 19 11.03 13.75 -8.21
N LEU A 20 11.82 13.21 -9.14
CA LEU A 20 12.02 11.77 -9.31
C LEU A 20 12.59 11.11 -8.05
N ALA A 21 13.61 11.73 -7.44
CA ALA A 21 14.19 11.23 -6.20
C ALA A 21 13.18 11.26 -5.04
N VAL A 22 12.44 12.36 -4.88
CA VAL A 22 11.39 12.47 -3.85
C VAL A 22 10.28 11.45 -4.08
N ASN A 23 9.82 11.27 -5.32
CA ASN A 23 8.80 10.29 -5.69
C ASN A 23 9.27 8.86 -5.36
N PHE A 24 10.53 8.53 -5.66
CA PHE A 24 11.11 7.24 -5.32
C PHE A 24 11.18 7.01 -3.80
N LEU A 25 11.73 7.96 -3.05
CA LEU A 25 11.84 7.87 -1.59
C LEU A 25 10.45 7.75 -0.93
N PHE A 26 9.48 8.52 -1.40
CA PHE A 26 8.10 8.43 -0.93
C PHE A 26 7.47 7.06 -1.27
N GLY A 27 7.72 6.51 -2.46
CA GLY A 27 7.33 5.15 -2.83
C GLY A 27 7.90 4.10 -1.89
N VAL A 28 9.20 4.16 -1.60
CA VAL A 28 9.88 3.25 -0.67
C VAL A 28 9.30 3.38 0.74
N TYR A 29 9.07 4.60 1.22
CA TYR A 29 8.43 4.85 2.51
C TYR A 29 7.05 4.19 2.60
N CYS A 30 6.20 4.37 1.58
CA CYS A 30 4.87 3.77 1.52
C CYS A 30 4.94 2.23 1.55
N VAL A 31 5.89 1.64 0.81
CA VAL A 31 6.13 0.19 0.82
C VAL A 31 6.53 -0.31 2.22
N ILE A 32 7.46 0.36 2.89
CA ILE A 32 7.89 -0.02 4.25
C ILE A 32 6.73 0.08 5.23
N MET A 33 5.96 1.18 5.14
CA MET A 33 4.81 1.43 6.02
C MET A 33 3.73 0.38 5.90
N ILE A 34 3.36 -0.02 4.67
CA ILE A 34 2.36 -1.08 4.50
C ILE A 34 2.91 -2.46 4.85
N TRP A 35 4.16 -2.75 4.48
CA TRP A 35 4.76 -4.04 4.80
C TRP A 35 4.83 -4.27 6.30
N ARG A 36 5.26 -3.26 7.06
CA ARG A 36 5.24 -3.27 8.53
C ARG A 36 3.82 -3.43 9.08
N ARG A 37 2.85 -2.70 8.53
CA ARG A 37 1.45 -2.77 8.98
C ARG A 37 0.84 -4.15 8.76
N VAL A 38 1.04 -4.75 7.59
CA VAL A 38 0.60 -6.11 7.27
C VAL A 38 1.28 -7.13 8.18
N ALA A 39 2.59 -6.98 8.45
CA ALA A 39 3.32 -7.86 9.34
C ALA A 39 2.83 -7.81 10.80
N GLN A 40 2.33 -6.66 11.26
CA GLN A 40 1.73 -6.52 12.60
C GLN A 40 0.34 -7.14 12.69
N LEU A 41 -0.45 -7.07 11.61
CA LEU A 41 -1.84 -7.55 11.60
C LEU A 41 -1.95 -9.07 11.42
N ARG A 42 -0.95 -9.72 10.84
CA ARG A 42 -0.95 -11.14 10.50
C ARG A 42 -0.25 -11.99 11.57
N PHE A 43 -0.68 -13.24 11.75
CA PHE A 43 0.12 -14.25 12.44
C PHE A 43 1.45 -14.53 11.72
N ARG A 44 2.53 -14.65 12.50
CA ARG A 44 3.87 -14.91 11.98
C ARG A 44 4.01 -16.32 11.40
N SER A 45 3.29 -17.29 11.96
CA SER A 45 3.24 -18.69 11.48
C SER A 45 1.79 -19.18 11.40
N PRO A 46 1.48 -20.10 10.47
CA PRO A 46 0.18 -20.79 10.44
C PRO A 46 -0.11 -21.59 11.72
N GLU A 47 0.94 -22.12 12.36
CA GLU A 47 0.86 -22.85 13.62
C GLU A 47 0.32 -21.95 14.75
N ALA A 48 0.82 -20.71 14.87
CA ALA A 48 0.35 -19.77 15.89
C ALA A 48 -1.11 -19.34 15.65
N GLU A 49 -1.54 -19.27 14.40
CA GLU A 49 -2.95 -19.02 14.05
C GLU A 49 -3.83 -20.22 14.46
N SER A 50 -3.38 -21.45 14.15
CA SER A 50 -4.09 -22.67 14.53
C SER A 50 -4.18 -22.86 16.04
N GLU A 51 -3.10 -22.58 16.77
CA GLU A 51 -3.04 -22.66 18.24
C GLU A 51 -4.00 -21.65 18.88
N PHE A 52 -3.96 -20.39 18.42
CA PHE A 52 -4.91 -19.36 18.86
C PHE A 52 -6.36 -19.79 18.63
N ASN A 53 -6.67 -20.25 17.41
CA ASN A 53 -8.02 -20.70 17.06
C ASN A 53 -8.47 -21.90 17.90
N GLY A 54 -7.59 -22.86 18.16
CA GLY A 54 -7.88 -24.03 19.00
C GLY A 54 -8.16 -23.65 20.46
N ASN A 55 -7.33 -22.78 21.03
CA ASN A 55 -7.51 -22.27 22.39
C ASN A 55 -8.82 -21.48 22.51
N LEU A 56 -9.08 -20.58 21.56
CA LEU A 56 -10.30 -19.79 21.53
C LEU A 56 -11.55 -20.68 21.40
N GLN A 57 -11.54 -21.67 20.50
CA GLN A 57 -12.67 -22.61 20.35
C GLN A 57 -12.95 -23.39 21.64
N THR A 58 -11.92 -23.82 22.33
CA THR A 58 -12.05 -24.58 23.58
C THR A 58 -12.74 -23.72 24.65
N LEU A 59 -12.33 -22.45 24.78
CA LEU A 59 -12.94 -21.49 25.71
C LEU A 59 -14.40 -21.17 25.33
N LEU A 60 -14.68 -20.99 24.04
CA LEU A 60 -16.05 -20.71 23.56
C LEU A 60 -16.99 -21.90 23.78
N THR A 61 -16.51 -23.12 23.57
CA THR A 61 -17.27 -24.36 23.82
C THR A 61 -17.52 -24.55 25.31
N ALA A 62 -16.53 -24.25 26.16
CA ALA A 62 -16.68 -24.26 27.61
C ALA A 62 -17.55 -23.09 28.14
N ARG A 63 -17.99 -22.17 27.28
CA ARG A 63 -18.70 -20.92 27.62
C ARG A 63 -17.92 -20.01 28.59
N ASP A 64 -16.60 -20.16 28.64
CA ASP A 64 -15.73 -19.29 29.40
C ASP A 64 -15.35 -18.05 28.57
N TYR A 65 -16.30 -17.11 28.50
CA TYR A 65 -16.15 -15.89 27.72
C TYR A 65 -15.17 -14.89 28.37
N ASP A 66 -15.02 -14.93 29.69
CA ASP A 66 -14.15 -13.99 30.41
C ASP A 66 -12.68 -14.31 30.12
N THR A 67 -12.30 -15.59 30.15
CA THR A 67 -10.96 -16.03 29.74
C THR A 67 -10.74 -15.84 28.23
N ALA A 68 -11.77 -16.03 27.40
CA ALA A 68 -11.68 -15.77 25.96
C ALA A 68 -11.42 -14.29 25.63
N VAL A 69 -12.03 -13.37 26.40
CA VAL A 69 -11.75 -11.94 26.30
C VAL A 69 -10.31 -11.66 26.68
N GLN A 70 -9.81 -12.20 27.79
CA GLN A 70 -8.42 -12.02 28.22
C GLN A 70 -7.40 -12.56 27.21
N LEU A 71 -7.71 -13.69 26.55
CA LEU A 71 -6.86 -14.26 25.49
C LEU A 71 -6.75 -13.34 24.28
N CYS A 72 -7.82 -12.61 23.96
CA CYS A 72 -7.85 -11.68 22.82
C CYS A 72 -7.38 -10.27 23.20
N ASP A 73 -7.37 -9.94 24.50
CA ASP A 73 -6.96 -8.64 25.00
C ASP A 73 -5.46 -8.41 24.77
N PHE A 74 -5.07 -7.15 24.54
CA PHE A 74 -3.69 -6.73 24.24
C PHE A 74 -3.02 -7.31 22.98
N ASP A 75 -3.71 -8.08 22.13
CA ASP A 75 -3.13 -8.53 20.86
C ASP A 75 -3.35 -7.49 19.74
N TYR A 76 -2.26 -7.16 19.04
CA TYR A 76 -2.25 -6.21 17.92
C TYR A 76 -2.71 -6.83 16.59
N ARG A 77 -2.83 -8.16 16.53
CA ARG A 77 -3.24 -8.89 15.33
C ARG A 77 -4.70 -8.64 14.99
N ALA A 78 -5.02 -8.76 13.71
CA ALA A 78 -6.35 -8.48 13.20
C ALA A 78 -7.41 -9.46 13.75
N LEU A 79 -7.10 -10.76 13.76
CA LEU A 79 -8.08 -11.78 14.17
C LEU A 79 -8.46 -11.68 15.66
N PRO A 80 -7.52 -11.66 16.63
CA PRO A 80 -7.88 -11.55 18.04
C PRO A 80 -8.64 -10.26 18.35
N ARG A 81 -8.28 -9.14 17.72
CA ARG A 81 -8.98 -7.86 17.90
C ARG A 81 -10.44 -7.92 17.42
N LEU A 82 -10.69 -8.61 16.30
CA LEU A 82 -12.06 -8.81 15.81
C LEU A 82 -12.82 -9.85 16.66
N CYS A 83 -12.15 -10.88 17.16
CA CYS A 83 -12.72 -11.82 18.13
C CYS A 83 -13.12 -11.10 19.42
N LEU A 84 -12.27 -10.23 19.96
CA LEU A 84 -12.58 -9.40 21.12
C LEU A 84 -13.83 -8.55 20.88
N LEU A 85 -13.95 -7.95 19.68
CA LEU A 85 -15.13 -7.17 19.30
C LEU A 85 -16.41 -8.01 19.26
N ILE A 86 -16.34 -9.26 18.79
CA ILE A 86 -17.43 -10.23 18.83
C ILE A 86 -17.83 -10.51 20.30
N LEU A 87 -16.84 -10.85 21.14
CA LEU A 87 -17.07 -11.23 22.54
C LEU A 87 -17.63 -10.08 23.39
N SER A 88 -17.20 -8.85 23.12
CA SER A 88 -17.68 -7.66 23.81
C SER A 88 -19.10 -7.27 23.40
N HIS A 89 -19.54 -7.64 22.19
CA HIS A 89 -20.88 -7.35 21.65
C HIS A 89 -21.77 -8.59 21.50
N ARG A 90 -21.47 -9.66 22.25
CA ARG A 90 -22.18 -10.96 22.20
C ARG A 90 -23.70 -10.89 22.42
N SER A 91 -24.20 -9.81 23.01
CA SER A 91 -25.64 -9.59 23.23
C SER A 91 -26.40 -9.20 21.96
N TYR A 92 -25.71 -8.85 20.88
CA TYR A 92 -26.36 -8.50 19.61
C TYR A 92 -26.96 -9.74 18.94
N PRO A 93 -28.11 -9.60 18.24
CA PRO A 93 -28.62 -10.64 17.36
C PRO A 93 -27.55 -11.04 16.33
N TYR A 94 -27.48 -12.33 15.98
CA TYR A 94 -26.46 -12.90 15.09
C TYR A 94 -26.25 -12.08 13.81
N ASP A 95 -27.34 -11.71 13.11
CA ASP A 95 -27.26 -10.95 11.86
C ASP A 95 -26.64 -9.57 12.06
N LYS A 96 -27.02 -8.88 13.15
CA LYS A 96 -26.49 -7.56 13.51
C LYS A 96 -25.02 -7.66 13.93
N LEU A 97 -24.65 -8.70 14.68
CA LEU A 97 -23.29 -8.94 15.13
C LEU A 97 -22.35 -9.22 13.94
N ARG A 98 -22.77 -10.11 13.04
CA ARG A 98 -22.03 -10.43 11.81
C ARG A 98 -21.80 -9.17 10.97
N GLN A 99 -22.84 -8.37 10.76
CA GLN A 99 -22.73 -7.12 10.00
C GLN A 99 -21.78 -6.14 10.69
N PHE A 100 -21.95 -5.93 11.99
CA PHE A 100 -21.13 -5.00 12.78
C PHE A 100 -19.63 -5.35 12.72
N VAL A 101 -19.29 -6.63 12.84
CA VAL A 101 -17.90 -7.10 12.80
C VAL A 101 -17.32 -7.01 11.39
N ALA A 102 -18.11 -7.32 10.35
CA ALA A 102 -17.68 -7.15 8.96
C ALA A 102 -17.41 -5.68 8.62
N GLU A 103 -18.27 -4.76 9.09
CA GLU A 103 -18.07 -3.32 8.95
C GLU A 103 -16.81 -2.84 9.70
N ALA A 104 -16.58 -3.33 10.92
CA ALA A 104 -15.38 -3.00 11.69
C ALA A 104 -14.10 -3.52 11.02
N MET A 105 -14.12 -4.75 10.48
CA MET A 105 -13.00 -5.29 9.71
C MET A 105 -12.68 -4.41 8.48
N GLN A 106 -13.72 -4.00 7.74
CA GLN A 106 -13.54 -3.15 6.57
C GLN A 106 -12.98 -1.79 6.95
N ARG A 107 -13.56 -1.15 7.97
CA ARG A 107 -13.23 0.22 8.39
C ARG A 107 -11.88 0.32 9.09
N ASP A 108 -11.60 -0.57 10.05
CA ASP A 108 -10.47 -0.40 10.97
C ASP A 108 -9.18 -1.07 10.47
N ILE A 109 -9.31 -2.02 9.54
CA ILE A 109 -8.20 -2.85 9.07
C ILE A 109 -8.00 -2.66 7.58
N LEU A 110 -9.01 -2.97 6.75
CA LEU A 110 -8.83 -3.01 5.30
C LEU A 110 -8.70 -1.61 4.70
N ALA A 111 -9.50 -0.62 5.14
CA ALA A 111 -9.43 0.74 4.63
C ALA A 111 -8.04 1.40 4.82
N ASP A 112 -7.36 1.17 5.96
CA ASP A 112 -5.99 1.67 6.20
C ASP A 112 -4.98 1.00 5.23
N LEU A 113 -5.14 -0.29 4.97
CA LEU A 113 -4.28 -1.02 4.02
C LEU A 113 -4.52 -0.57 2.57
N GLU A 114 -5.79 -0.44 2.16
CA GLU A 114 -6.20 0.03 0.83
C GLU A 114 -5.71 1.45 0.56
N PHE A 115 -5.84 2.36 1.54
CA PHE A 115 -5.33 3.73 1.44
C PHE A 115 -3.82 3.75 1.17
N ARG A 116 -3.04 2.94 1.89
CA ARG A 116 -1.58 2.84 1.68
C ARG A 116 -1.21 2.24 0.32
N LEU A 117 -1.95 1.22 -0.14
CA LEU A 117 -1.76 0.66 -1.49
C LEU A 117 -2.04 1.70 -2.57
N SER A 118 -3.07 2.54 -2.38
CA SER A 118 -3.43 3.61 -3.32
C SER A 118 -2.32 4.66 -3.50
N TRP A 119 -1.61 4.99 -2.43
CA TRP A 119 -0.43 5.88 -2.51
C TRP A 119 0.70 5.27 -3.34
N ILE A 120 0.99 3.98 -3.16
CA ILE A 120 2.00 3.28 -3.97
C ILE A 120 1.58 3.28 -5.44
N ALA A 121 0.30 2.99 -5.73
CA ALA A 121 -0.23 3.04 -7.09
C ALA A 121 -0.10 4.44 -7.72
N THR A 122 -0.29 5.49 -6.93
CA THR A 122 -0.10 6.88 -7.36
C THR A 122 1.36 7.16 -7.72
N VAL A 123 2.31 6.73 -6.90
CA VAL A 123 3.76 6.89 -7.18
C VAL A 123 4.17 6.17 -8.47
N ILE A 124 3.67 4.93 -8.67
CA ILE A 124 3.94 4.14 -9.88
C ILE A 124 3.42 4.84 -11.13
N LYS A 125 2.22 5.43 -11.08
CA LYS A 125 1.63 6.15 -12.21
C LYS A 125 2.38 7.44 -12.51
N ASN A 126 2.81 8.18 -11.48
CA ASN A 126 3.48 9.47 -11.66
C ASN A 126 4.94 9.35 -12.08
N GLY A 127 5.66 8.29 -11.69
CA GLY A 127 7.09 8.12 -12.03
C GLY A 127 7.40 8.24 -13.54
N PRO A 128 6.73 7.48 -14.42
CA PRO A 128 6.94 7.57 -15.86
C PRO A 128 6.46 8.89 -16.45
N LEU A 129 5.40 9.49 -15.89
CA LEU A 129 4.90 10.80 -16.33
C LEU A 129 5.90 11.92 -16.03
N LEU A 130 6.56 11.87 -14.86
CA LEU A 130 7.65 12.78 -14.51
C LEU A 130 8.85 12.60 -15.45
N GLY A 131 9.23 11.35 -15.74
CA GLY A 131 10.30 11.06 -16.71
C GLY A 131 10.00 11.58 -18.12
N LEU A 132 8.77 11.36 -18.60
CA LEU A 132 8.29 11.89 -19.89
C LEU A 132 8.33 13.43 -19.89
N PHE A 133 7.88 14.06 -18.81
CA PHE A 133 7.96 15.52 -18.67
C PHE A 133 9.41 16.02 -18.77
N GLY A 134 10.36 15.32 -18.12
CA GLY A 134 11.78 15.60 -18.27
C GLY A 134 12.29 15.50 -19.71
N THR A 135 11.82 14.51 -20.48
CA THR A 135 12.17 14.43 -21.91
C THR A 135 11.67 15.60 -22.74
N VAL A 136 10.44 16.05 -22.47
CA VAL A 136 9.86 17.21 -23.15
C VAL A 136 10.68 18.46 -22.87
N LEU A 137 11.09 18.67 -21.62
CA LEU A 137 11.93 19.81 -21.23
C LEU A 137 13.32 19.77 -21.89
N GLY A 138 13.97 18.61 -21.93
CA GLY A 138 15.27 18.46 -22.59
C GLY A 138 15.20 18.70 -24.11
N MET A 139 14.16 18.19 -24.76
CA MET A 139 13.89 18.46 -26.18
C MET A 139 13.64 19.96 -26.42
N MET A 140 12.86 20.63 -25.56
CA MET A 140 12.62 22.08 -25.64
C MET A 140 13.91 22.89 -25.51
N ALA A 141 14.81 22.52 -24.59
CA ALA A 141 16.11 23.19 -24.43
C ALA A 141 16.99 23.02 -25.68
N SER A 142 17.02 21.80 -26.23
CA SER A 142 17.82 21.47 -27.41
C SER A 142 17.36 22.25 -28.65
N PHE A 143 16.04 22.27 -28.93
CA PHE A 143 15.47 23.06 -30.03
C PHE A 143 15.55 24.57 -29.79
N GLY A 144 15.47 25.01 -28.52
CA GLY A 144 15.65 26.40 -28.14
C GLY A 144 17.03 26.95 -28.52
N ARG A 145 18.09 26.13 -28.39
CA ARG A 145 19.45 26.48 -28.84
C ARG A 145 19.58 26.54 -30.36
N ILE A 146 18.91 25.64 -31.09
CA ILE A 146 18.90 25.70 -32.56
C ILE A 146 18.22 26.99 -33.05
N GLY A 147 17.15 27.41 -32.37
CA GLY A 147 16.38 28.60 -32.72
C GLY A 147 17.09 29.95 -32.50
N THR A 148 18.26 30.00 -31.83
CA THR A 148 19.00 31.26 -31.62
C THR A 148 19.80 31.70 -32.85
N GLY A 149 19.92 30.87 -33.89
CA GLY A 149 20.64 31.20 -35.12
C GLY A 149 22.17 31.14 -35.01
N GLU A 150 22.72 30.78 -33.85
CA GLU A 150 24.15 30.51 -33.68
C GLU A 150 24.51 29.11 -34.20
N LYS A 151 25.76 28.93 -34.67
CA LYS A 151 26.28 27.59 -35.02
C LYS A 151 26.42 26.74 -33.75
N VAL A 152 25.38 26.00 -33.41
CA VAL A 152 25.41 25.02 -32.31
C VAL A 152 26.13 23.76 -32.78
N GLN A 153 27.09 23.27 -31.99
CA GLN A 153 27.76 22.00 -32.27
C GLN A 153 26.79 20.82 -32.06
N PRO A 154 26.72 19.84 -32.98
CA PRO A 154 25.85 18.66 -32.83
C PRO A 154 26.08 17.87 -31.53
N SER A 155 27.29 17.88 -31.00
CA SER A 155 27.65 17.24 -29.72
C SER A 155 26.83 17.78 -28.54
N VAL A 156 26.62 19.10 -28.48
CA VAL A 156 25.88 19.77 -27.40
C VAL A 156 24.40 19.43 -27.45
N ILE A 157 23.84 19.31 -28.66
CA ILE A 157 22.45 18.89 -28.88
C ILE A 157 22.25 17.44 -28.41
N ALA A 158 23.18 16.56 -28.77
CA ALA A 158 23.15 15.15 -28.39
C ALA A 158 23.24 14.96 -26.87
N GLU A 159 24.04 15.79 -26.19
CA GLU A 159 24.17 15.77 -24.72
C GLU A 159 22.83 16.13 -24.04
N ASP A 160 22.16 17.21 -24.46
CA ASP A 160 20.86 17.61 -23.90
C ASP A 160 19.79 16.50 -24.05
N ILE A 161 19.75 15.85 -25.22
CA ILE A 161 18.81 14.77 -25.51
C ILE A 161 19.13 13.52 -24.67
N SER A 162 20.42 13.20 -24.51
CA SER A 162 20.86 12.05 -23.71
C SER A 162 20.42 12.19 -22.25
N ILE A 163 20.63 13.37 -21.64
CA ILE A 163 20.18 13.70 -20.29
C ILE A 163 18.66 13.53 -20.16
N ALA A 164 17.91 14.02 -21.16
CA ALA A 164 16.47 13.89 -21.23
C ALA A 164 16.02 12.40 -21.23
N LEU A 165 16.65 11.56 -22.04
CA LEU A 165 16.36 10.13 -22.12
C LEU A 165 16.67 9.39 -20.80
N ILE A 166 17.76 9.76 -20.12
CA ILE A 166 18.10 9.22 -18.79
C ILE A 166 17.00 9.54 -17.78
N CYS A 167 16.40 10.73 -17.84
CA CYS A 167 15.28 11.10 -16.97
C CYS A 167 14.07 10.16 -17.12
N THR A 168 13.70 9.81 -18.36
CA THR A 168 12.66 8.80 -18.61
C THR A 168 13.06 7.42 -18.10
N ALA A 169 14.30 7.00 -18.37
CA ALA A 169 14.80 5.72 -17.89
C ALA A 169 14.72 5.62 -16.36
N MET A 170 15.05 6.69 -15.63
CA MET A 170 14.89 6.76 -14.18
C MET A 170 13.43 6.66 -13.74
N GLY A 171 12.52 7.38 -14.39
CA GLY A 171 11.08 7.28 -14.11
C GLY A 171 10.55 5.86 -14.24
N LEU A 172 10.94 5.15 -15.29
CA LEU A 172 10.60 3.74 -15.49
C LEU A 172 11.29 2.82 -14.47
N ALA A 173 12.57 3.07 -14.18
CA ALA A 173 13.33 2.29 -13.21
C ALA A 173 12.75 2.38 -11.79
N THR A 174 12.07 3.48 -11.44
CA THR A 174 11.33 3.59 -10.17
C THR A 174 9.98 2.86 -10.22
N ALA A 175 9.23 3.03 -11.30
CA ALA A 175 7.86 2.53 -11.41
C ALA A 175 7.76 1.00 -11.55
N ILE A 176 8.67 0.38 -12.31
CA ILE A 176 8.62 -1.06 -12.60
C ILE A 176 8.78 -1.90 -11.31
N PRO A 177 9.82 -1.71 -10.47
CA PRO A 177 9.96 -2.48 -9.23
C PRO A 177 8.81 -2.23 -8.24
N LEU A 178 8.37 -0.97 -8.11
CA LEU A 178 7.23 -0.61 -7.26
C LEU A 178 5.95 -1.32 -7.72
N GLY A 179 5.75 -1.51 -9.02
CA GLY A 179 4.63 -2.27 -9.59
C GLY A 179 4.59 -3.73 -9.12
N TYR A 180 5.72 -4.44 -9.18
CA TYR A 180 5.82 -5.80 -8.67
C TYR A 180 5.56 -5.88 -7.16
N ILE A 181 6.11 -4.93 -6.41
CA ILE A 181 5.92 -4.85 -4.96
C ILE A 181 4.44 -4.60 -4.62
N LEU A 182 3.78 -3.67 -5.31
CA LEU A 182 2.35 -3.40 -5.15
C LEU A 182 1.52 -4.65 -5.40
N ALA A 183 1.77 -5.37 -6.50
CA ALA A 183 1.04 -6.60 -6.81
C ALA A 183 1.20 -7.66 -5.70
N ASN A 184 2.42 -7.89 -5.22
CA ASN A 184 2.69 -8.80 -4.12
C ASN A 184 2.00 -8.36 -2.81
N LEU A 185 2.01 -7.08 -2.47
CA LEU A 185 1.34 -6.56 -1.29
C LEU A 185 -0.18 -6.68 -1.38
N THR A 186 -0.78 -6.36 -2.52
CA THR A 186 -2.22 -6.53 -2.75
C THR A 186 -2.64 -7.99 -2.58
N ILE A 187 -1.87 -8.94 -3.11
CA ILE A 187 -2.12 -10.38 -2.90
C ILE A 187 -2.05 -10.74 -1.42
N ARG A 188 -1.07 -10.19 -0.67
CA ARG A 188 -0.94 -10.45 0.77
C ARG A 188 -2.11 -9.88 1.58
N VAL A 189 -2.57 -8.68 1.26
CA VAL A 189 -3.74 -8.05 1.91
C VAL A 189 -4.99 -8.87 1.64
N ARG A 190 -5.20 -9.34 0.40
CA ARG A 190 -6.32 -10.21 0.06
C ARG A 190 -6.31 -11.53 0.83
N LYS A 191 -5.14 -12.19 0.92
CA LYS A 191 -4.99 -13.42 1.73
C LYS A 191 -5.29 -13.17 3.21
N LEU A 192 -4.89 -12.02 3.75
CA LEU A 192 -5.24 -11.64 5.12
C LEU A 192 -6.76 -11.48 5.27
N GLN A 193 -7.42 -10.77 4.36
CA GLN A 193 -8.88 -10.62 4.37
C GLN A 193 -9.62 -11.97 4.31
N GLU A 194 -9.15 -12.90 3.46
CA GLU A 194 -9.72 -14.25 3.35
C GLU A 194 -9.55 -15.05 4.65
N SER A 195 -8.36 -15.02 5.28
CA SER A 195 -8.10 -15.67 6.59
C SER A 195 -8.92 -15.05 7.73
N LEU A 196 -9.09 -13.72 7.75
CA LEU A 196 -9.96 -13.07 8.72
C LEU A 196 -11.41 -13.46 8.51
N GLY A 197 -11.90 -13.49 7.27
CA GLY A 197 -13.26 -13.90 6.96
C GLY A 197 -13.58 -15.32 7.43
N SER A 198 -12.67 -16.27 7.19
CA SER A 198 -12.84 -17.66 7.64
C SER A 198 -12.77 -17.79 9.17
N GLY A 199 -11.78 -17.16 9.81
CA GLY A 199 -11.63 -17.19 11.27
C GLY A 199 -12.82 -16.57 12.00
N LEU A 200 -13.35 -15.46 11.49
CA LEU A 200 -14.55 -14.82 12.06
C LEU A 200 -15.81 -15.65 11.89
N SER A 201 -15.97 -16.28 10.72
CA SER A 201 -17.14 -17.14 10.47
C SER A 201 -17.20 -18.28 11.49
N LEU A 202 -16.04 -18.89 11.78
CA LEU A 202 -15.94 -19.95 12.79
C LEU A 202 -16.34 -19.48 14.19
N VAL A 203 -15.91 -18.28 14.59
CA VAL A 203 -16.26 -17.73 15.91
C VAL A 203 -17.73 -17.34 15.96
N LEU A 204 -18.26 -16.73 14.90
CA LEU A 204 -19.66 -16.30 14.80
C LEU A 204 -20.64 -17.48 14.81
N GLU A 205 -20.26 -18.63 14.24
CA GLU A 205 -21.10 -19.84 14.26
C GLU A 205 -21.47 -20.30 15.68
N ASN A 206 -20.59 -20.09 16.66
CA ASN A 206 -20.88 -20.39 18.07
C ASN A 206 -22.01 -19.51 18.66
N PHE A 207 -22.29 -18.37 18.05
CA PHE A 207 -23.36 -17.44 18.46
C PHE A 207 -24.62 -17.58 17.61
N ARG A 208 -24.66 -18.52 16.65
CA ARG A 208 -25.82 -18.74 15.80
C ARG A 208 -26.98 -19.33 16.62
N PRO A 209 -28.19 -18.76 16.55
CA PRO A 209 -29.36 -19.35 17.22
C PRO A 209 -29.61 -20.76 16.65
N GLY A 210 -29.44 -21.78 17.49
CA GLY A 210 -29.57 -23.20 17.11
C GLY A 210 -28.30 -24.05 17.24
N ALA A 211 -27.12 -23.47 17.50
CA ALA A 211 -25.88 -24.22 17.76
C ALA A 211 -25.85 -24.91 19.15
N SER A 212 -26.83 -24.63 20.00
CA SER A 212 -27.06 -25.35 21.26
C SER A 212 -28.14 -26.41 21.09
N ARG A 213 -27.82 -27.51 20.42
CA ARG A 213 -28.52 -28.79 20.57
C ARG A 213 -27.51 -29.92 20.50
#